data_AF-A0A7J7XFE1-F1
#
_entry.id   AF-A0A7J7XFE1-F1
#
_cell.length_a   1.000
_cell.length_b   1.000
_cell.length_c   1.000
_cell.angle_alpha   90.00
_cell.angle_beta   90.00
_cell.angle_gamma   90.00
#
_symmetry.space_group_name_H-M   'P 1'
#
loop_
_entity.id
_entity.type
_entity.pdbx_description
1 polymer ?
#
loop_
_entity_poly.entity_id
_entity_poly.type
_entity_poly.pdbx_seq_one_letter_code
_entity_poly.pdbx_strand_id
1 'polypeptide(L)'
;MGRHEVGHIDNSMKIPLNSGAGCRFEGQFSINKVPGNFHVSTHSASAQPQNPDMTHVIHKLSFGDTLQVQNVHGAFNALGGADRLTSNPLASHDYILKIVPTVYEDKSGKQRYSYQYTVANKEYVAYSHTGRIIPAIWFRYDLSPITVKYTERRQPLYRFITTICAIIGGTFTVAGILDSCIFTASEAWKKIQLGKMH
;
A
#
# COMPACT_ATOMS: atom_id res chain seq x y z
N MET A 1 -10.37 20.71 27.77
CA MET A 1 -9.07 21.22 27.30
C MET A 1 -8.21 20.04 26.93
N GLY A 2 -8.13 19.69 25.65
CA GLY A 2 -7.25 18.62 25.19
C GLY A 2 -5.81 19.06 25.36
N ARG A 3 -5.04 18.35 26.17
CA ARG A 3 -3.59 18.55 26.30
C ARG A 3 -3.00 18.40 24.89
N HIS A 4 -2.61 19.51 24.27
CA HIS A 4 -1.74 19.45 23.09
C HIS A 4 -0.45 18.85 23.60
N GLU A 5 -0.26 17.54 23.43
CA GLU A 5 1.07 16.99 23.56
C GLU A 5 1.87 17.60 22.41
N VAL A 6 2.63 18.65 22.71
CA VAL A 6 3.67 19.25 21.86
C VAL A 6 4.86 18.26 21.72
N GLY A 7 4.57 16.96 21.82
CA GLY A 7 5.42 15.91 22.37
C GLY A 7 6.23 15.15 21.33
N HIS A 8 6.56 15.77 20.20
CA HIS A 8 7.54 15.16 19.30
C HIS A 8 8.40 16.18 18.57
N ILE A 9 9.17 16.93 19.36
CA ILE A 9 10.37 17.61 18.86
C ILE A 9 11.55 16.61 18.82
N ASP A 10 11.55 15.61 19.70
CA ASP A 10 12.59 14.59 19.78
C ASP A 10 12.58 13.68 18.55
N ASN A 11 13.75 13.28 18.06
CA ASN A 11 13.94 12.44 16.86
C ASN A 11 13.38 13.01 15.54
N SER A 12 13.19 14.33 15.45
CA SER A 12 12.96 14.99 14.16
C SER A 12 14.27 15.44 13.52
N MET A 13 14.53 15.01 12.29
CA MET A 13 15.62 15.52 11.48
C MET A 13 15.10 16.64 10.57
N LYS A 14 15.77 17.79 10.64
CA LYS A 14 15.48 18.97 9.82
C LYS A 14 16.73 19.31 9.02
N ILE A 15 16.67 19.11 7.71
CA ILE A 15 17.79 19.39 6.81
C ILE A 15 17.41 20.62 5.98
N PRO A 16 18.16 21.73 6.07
CA PRO A 16 17.86 22.92 5.28
C PRO A 16 18.01 22.63 3.78
N LEU A 17 17.10 23.18 2.98
CA LEU A 17 17.11 23.12 1.52
C LEU A 17 17.21 24.54 0.96
N ASN A 18 17.72 24.67 -0.27
CA ASN A 18 17.75 25.94 -1.00
C ASN A 18 18.35 27.10 -0.18
N SER A 19 19.51 26.86 0.43
CA SER A 19 20.18 27.85 1.29
C SER A 19 19.34 28.34 2.49
N GLY A 20 18.41 27.51 2.98
CA GLY A 20 17.55 27.81 4.12
C GLY A 20 16.15 28.30 3.76
N ALA A 21 15.81 28.40 2.47
CA ALA A 21 14.46 28.75 2.02
C ALA A 21 13.44 27.61 2.19
N GLY A 22 13.90 26.38 2.40
CA GLY A 22 13.04 25.22 2.69
C GLY A 22 13.68 24.27 3.71
N CYS A 23 12.94 23.23 4.08
CA CYS A 23 13.42 22.22 5.01
C CYS A 23 12.91 20.83 4.61
N ARG A 24 13.81 19.86 4.51
CA ARG A 24 13.43 18.44 4.52
C ARG A 24 13.21 18.02 5.96
N PHE A 25 12.00 17.57 6.25
CA PHE A 25 11.59 17.12 7.58
C PHE A 25 11.40 15.61 7.57
N GLU A 26 12.02 14.93 8.52
CA GLU A 26 11.82 13.51 8.79
C GLU A 26 11.59 13.28 10.27
N GLY A 27 10.66 12.40 10.62
CA GLY A 27 10.37 12.07 12.01
C GLY A 27 9.59 10.77 12.13
N GLN A 28 9.71 10.13 13.28
CA GLN A 28 8.98 8.90 13.61
C GLN A 28 8.48 8.99 15.04
N PHE A 29 7.16 8.89 15.22
CA PHE A 29 6.54 9.03 16.52
C PHE A 29 5.40 8.04 16.71
N SER A 30 5.04 7.81 17.97
CA SER A 30 3.90 6.97 18.34
C SER A 30 2.63 7.82 18.42
N ILE A 31 1.52 7.26 17.95
CA ILE A 31 0.19 7.85 18.07
C ILE A 31 -0.73 6.86 18.77
N ASN A 32 -1.73 7.39 19.47
CA ASN A 32 -2.79 6.55 20.03
C ASN A 32 -3.63 5.95 18.89
N LYS A 33 -4.09 4.70 19.06
CA LYS A 33 -4.96 3.99 18.10
C LYS A 33 -6.43 4.43 18.21
N VAL A 34 -6.66 5.74 18.25
CA VAL A 34 -7.99 6.38 18.30
C VAL A 34 -8.03 7.53 17.30
N PRO A 35 -9.22 8.01 16.87
CA PRO A 35 -9.30 9.15 15.97
C PRO A 35 -8.52 10.37 16.52
N GLY A 36 -7.72 10.99 15.68
CA GLY A 36 -6.81 12.05 16.11
C GLY A 36 -6.22 12.85 14.94
N ASN A 37 -5.24 13.69 15.25
CA ASN A 37 -4.49 14.42 14.23
C ASN A 37 -3.07 14.73 14.70
N PHE A 38 -2.19 14.98 13.74
CA PHE A 38 -0.91 15.64 13.92
C PHE A 38 -0.75 16.68 12.81
N HIS A 39 0.10 17.69 13.00
CA HIS A 39 0.25 18.75 12.01
C HIS A 39 1.64 19.38 12.05
N VAL A 40 2.05 19.94 10.92
CA VAL A 40 3.26 20.75 10.76
C VAL A 40 2.82 22.20 10.63
N SER A 41 3.44 23.08 11.43
CA SER A 41 3.08 24.50 11.46
C SER A 41 4.19 25.33 12.11
N THR A 42 4.07 26.65 12.02
CA THR A 42 5.03 27.59 12.61
C THR A 42 4.69 27.99 14.04
N HIS A 43 3.50 27.65 14.57
CA HIS A 43 3.00 28.23 15.82
C HIS A 43 3.85 27.91 17.07
N SER A 44 4.66 26.85 17.02
CA SER A 44 5.59 26.47 18.09
C SER A 44 6.97 27.15 17.99
N ALA A 45 7.22 27.91 16.93
CA ALA A 45 8.46 28.66 16.78
C ALA A 45 8.47 29.88 17.73
N SER A 46 9.65 30.16 18.31
CA SER A 46 9.87 31.29 19.23
C SER A 46 9.49 32.64 18.63
N ALA A 47 9.64 32.78 17.31
CA ALA A 47 9.18 33.91 16.52
C ALA A 47 8.45 33.40 15.27
N GLN A 48 7.29 34.00 14.97
CA GLN A 48 6.53 33.65 13.77
C GLN A 48 7.18 34.27 12.53
N PRO A 49 7.32 33.52 11.42
CA PRO A 49 7.81 34.09 10.18
C PRO A 49 6.81 35.11 9.61
N GLN A 50 7.32 36.16 8.98
CA GLN A 50 6.48 37.18 8.33
C GLN A 50 5.72 36.62 7.13
N ASN A 51 6.38 35.77 6.33
CA ASN A 51 5.82 35.12 5.15
C ASN A 51 5.94 33.59 5.31
N PRO A 52 4.99 32.92 5.99
CA PRO A 52 4.98 31.47 6.04
C PRO A 52 4.69 30.89 4.65
N ASP A 53 5.42 29.83 4.31
CA ASP A 53 5.20 29.05 3.09
C ASP A 53 4.94 27.59 3.49
N MET A 54 3.74 27.09 3.16
CA MET A 54 3.31 25.72 3.43
C MET A 54 3.26 24.85 2.17
N THR A 55 3.79 25.34 1.03
CA THR A 55 4.02 24.49 -0.14
C THR A 55 5.00 23.37 0.22
N HIS A 56 4.74 22.15 -0.28
CA HIS A 56 5.51 20.99 0.17
C HIS A 56 5.42 19.81 -0.81
N VAL A 57 6.34 18.87 -0.65
CA VAL A 57 6.28 17.53 -1.25
C VAL A 57 6.29 16.49 -0.14
N ILE A 58 5.32 15.58 -0.15
CA ILE A 58 5.28 14.46 0.80
C ILE A 58 6.04 13.28 0.20
N HIS A 59 7.26 13.05 0.65
CA HIS A 59 8.04 11.90 0.17
C HIS A 59 7.49 10.57 0.68
N LYS A 60 7.16 10.50 1.98
CA LYS A 60 6.68 9.29 2.61
C LYS A 60 5.88 9.58 3.87
N LEU A 61 4.73 8.91 3.99
CA LEU A 61 4.01 8.76 5.24
C LEU A 61 3.57 7.30 5.35
N SER A 62 3.97 6.63 6.42
CA SER A 62 3.64 5.21 6.63
C SER A 62 3.39 4.95 8.11
N PHE A 63 2.53 3.97 8.38
CA PHE A 63 2.12 3.61 9.74
C PHE A 63 2.53 2.16 10.03
N GLY A 64 3.12 1.92 11.21
CA GLY A 64 3.58 0.60 11.64
C GLY A 64 4.79 0.06 10.86
N ASP A 65 4.90 -1.26 10.79
CA ASP A 65 6.02 -1.94 10.16
C ASP A 65 6.06 -1.72 8.64
N THR A 66 7.26 -1.59 8.08
CA THR A 66 7.46 -1.57 6.63
C THR A 66 7.39 -2.99 6.08
N LEU A 67 6.34 -3.30 5.33
CA LEU A 67 6.19 -4.59 4.65
C LEU A 67 6.87 -4.53 3.27
N GLN A 68 8.07 -5.10 3.17
CA GLN A 68 8.74 -5.35 1.88
C GLN A 68 8.42 -6.76 1.38
N VAL A 69 7.15 -7.05 1.12
CA VAL A 69 6.72 -8.37 0.65
C VAL A 69 6.26 -8.24 -0.80
N GLN A 70 6.90 -8.99 -1.71
CA GLN A 70 6.68 -8.91 -3.17
C GLN A 70 5.22 -9.13 -3.62
N ASN A 71 4.39 -9.75 -2.78
CA ASN A 71 2.99 -10.10 -3.11
C ASN A 71 1.94 -9.41 -2.24
N VAL A 72 2.29 -8.35 -1.51
CA VAL A 72 1.32 -7.57 -0.74
C VAL A 72 1.04 -6.26 -1.48
N HIS A 73 0.00 -6.28 -2.32
CA HIS A 73 -0.52 -5.07 -2.94
C HIS A 73 -1.33 -4.29 -1.91
N GLY A 74 -0.90 -3.06 -1.61
CA GLY A 74 -1.58 -2.21 -0.64
C GLY A 74 -1.09 -0.77 -0.64
N ALA A 75 -1.97 0.14 -0.23
CA ALA A 75 -1.68 1.56 -0.15
C ALA A 75 -0.99 1.92 1.18
N PHE A 76 0.27 1.47 1.35
CA PHE A 76 1.06 1.70 2.56
C PHE A 76 1.73 3.09 2.62
N ASN A 77 1.81 3.78 1.47
CA ASN A 77 2.35 5.13 1.33
C ASN A 77 1.51 5.92 0.31
N ALA A 78 0.21 6.02 0.52
CA ALA A 78 -0.74 6.63 -0.41
C ALA A 78 -0.47 8.13 -0.67
N LEU A 79 0.22 8.80 0.26
CA LEU A 79 0.66 10.20 0.10
C LEU A 79 2.07 10.34 -0.51
N GLY A 80 2.76 9.23 -0.78
CA GLY A 80 4.09 9.26 -1.36
C GLY A 80 4.09 9.95 -2.72
N GLY A 81 4.89 11.01 -2.85
CA GLY A 81 4.99 11.81 -4.07
C GLY A 81 3.90 12.88 -4.22
N ALA A 82 3.08 13.15 -3.20
CA ALA A 82 2.11 14.24 -3.27
C ALA A 82 2.85 15.59 -3.33
N ASP A 83 2.60 16.34 -4.41
CA ASP A 83 3.25 17.62 -4.71
C ASP A 83 2.25 18.79 -4.56
N ARG A 84 2.62 19.79 -3.75
CA ARG A 84 1.89 21.04 -3.49
C ARG A 84 2.78 22.27 -3.70
N LEU A 85 3.81 22.17 -4.53
CA LEU A 85 4.72 23.29 -4.84
C LEU A 85 4.03 24.42 -5.64
N THR A 86 2.92 24.13 -6.31
CA THR A 86 2.14 25.12 -7.09
C THR A 86 0.93 25.69 -6.35
N SER A 87 0.68 25.23 -5.12
CA SER A 87 -0.41 25.73 -4.28
C SER A 87 -0.11 27.13 -3.72
N ASN A 88 -1.13 27.77 -3.13
CA ASN A 88 -0.91 29.05 -2.45
C ASN A 88 -0.02 28.85 -1.20
N PRO A 89 1.11 29.57 -1.05
CA PRO A 89 1.99 29.46 0.12
C PRO A 89 1.31 29.66 1.48
N LEU A 90 0.25 30.46 1.51
CA LEU A 90 -0.54 30.77 2.70
C LEU A 90 -1.74 29.83 2.91
N ALA A 91 -1.91 28.83 2.05
CA ALA A 91 -2.97 27.84 2.23
C ALA A 91 -2.61 26.82 3.31
N SER A 92 -3.62 26.39 4.04
CA SER A 92 -3.58 25.20 4.87
C SER A 92 -3.96 23.98 4.04
N HIS A 93 -3.30 22.86 4.34
CA HIS A 93 -3.52 21.58 3.67
C HIS A 93 -4.03 20.56 4.67
N ASP A 94 -5.26 20.09 4.49
CA ASP A 94 -5.85 19.04 5.30
C ASP A 94 -5.79 17.71 4.54
N TYR A 95 -5.04 16.76 5.10
CA TYR A 95 -4.98 15.37 4.67
C TYR A 95 -5.81 14.51 5.63
N ILE A 96 -6.92 14.00 5.13
CA ILE A 96 -7.84 13.13 5.87
C ILE A 96 -7.49 11.69 5.53
N LEU A 97 -6.96 10.98 6.52
CA LEU A 97 -6.41 9.64 6.41
C LEU A 97 -7.36 8.62 7.03
N LYS A 98 -7.86 7.67 6.24
CA LYS A 98 -8.60 6.53 6.78
C LYS A 98 -7.67 5.33 6.83
N ILE A 99 -7.22 4.97 8.04
CA ILE A 99 -6.20 3.96 8.29
C ILE A 99 -6.84 2.58 8.46
N VAL A 100 -6.35 1.57 7.76
CA VAL A 100 -6.80 0.17 7.83
C VAL A 100 -5.66 -0.70 8.38
N PRO A 101 -5.81 -1.28 9.58
CA PRO A 101 -4.85 -2.24 10.12
C PRO A 101 -4.64 -3.42 9.16
N THR A 102 -3.38 -3.78 8.94
CA THR A 102 -2.96 -4.87 8.05
C THR A 102 -1.99 -5.78 8.78
N VAL A 103 -2.38 -7.05 8.96
CA VAL A 103 -1.56 -8.07 9.61
C VAL A 103 -1.00 -9.00 8.56
N TYR A 104 0.32 -9.15 8.53
CA TYR A 104 1.00 -10.15 7.71
C TYR A 104 1.50 -11.27 8.60
N GLU A 105 1.09 -12.50 8.31
CA GLU A 105 1.51 -13.71 9.01
C GLU A 105 2.32 -14.59 8.06
N ASP A 106 3.59 -14.83 8.41
CA ASP A 106 4.47 -15.69 7.62
C ASP A 106 4.20 -17.18 7.88
N LYS A 107 4.87 -18.05 7.11
CA LYS A 107 4.77 -19.51 7.25
C LYS A 107 5.18 -20.06 8.63
N SER A 108 5.95 -19.29 9.41
CA SER A 108 6.37 -19.66 10.77
C SER A 108 5.37 -19.20 11.83
N GLY A 109 4.32 -18.47 11.44
CA GLY A 109 3.33 -17.88 12.33
C GLY A 109 3.75 -16.53 12.91
N LYS A 110 4.90 -15.97 12.49
CA LYS A 110 5.34 -14.65 12.94
C LYS A 110 4.47 -13.58 12.28
N GLN A 111 3.87 -12.73 13.11
CA GLN A 111 3.03 -11.63 12.67
C GLN A 111 3.81 -10.32 12.58
N ARG A 112 3.52 -9.53 11.54
CA ARG A 112 3.97 -8.14 11.38
C ARG A 112 2.75 -7.24 11.24
N TYR A 113 2.79 -6.09 11.90
CA TYR A 113 1.66 -5.16 11.96
C TYR A 113 1.99 -3.91 11.15
N SER A 114 1.30 -3.78 10.01
CA SER A 114 1.38 -2.60 9.17
C SER A 114 -0.01 -2.00 9.01
N TYR A 115 -0.08 -0.88 8.31
CA TYR A 115 -1.29 -0.10 8.19
C TYR A 115 -1.32 0.52 6.81
N GLN A 116 -2.39 0.21 6.09
CA GLN A 116 -2.72 0.87 4.83
C GLN A 116 -3.57 2.08 5.11
N TYR A 117 -3.63 3.03 4.20
CA TYR A 117 -4.55 4.15 4.35
C TYR A 117 -4.99 4.72 3.02
N THR A 118 -6.19 5.29 3.00
CA THR A 118 -6.66 6.14 1.91
C THR A 118 -6.62 7.60 2.34
N VAL A 119 -6.65 8.49 1.34
CA VAL A 119 -6.43 9.92 1.54
C VAL A 119 -7.50 10.71 0.82
N ALA A 120 -8.07 11.69 1.51
CA ALA A 120 -8.73 12.82 0.89
C ALA A 120 -7.97 14.11 1.25
N ASN A 121 -7.83 15.03 0.31
CA ASN A 121 -7.10 16.29 0.51
C ASN A 121 -8.05 17.49 0.37
N LYS A 122 -7.82 18.51 1.20
CA LYS A 122 -8.51 19.80 1.12
C LYS A 122 -7.51 20.94 1.29
N GLU A 123 -7.59 21.95 0.43
CA GLU A 123 -6.79 23.17 0.50
C GLU A 123 -7.70 24.36 0.83
N TYR A 124 -7.30 25.22 1.78
CA TYR A 124 -8.07 26.41 2.15
C TYR A 124 -7.20 27.45 2.85
N VAL A 125 -7.60 28.73 2.76
CA VAL A 125 -7.01 29.81 3.54
C VAL A 125 -7.95 30.15 4.68
N ALA A 126 -7.46 30.10 5.92
CA ALA A 126 -8.22 30.44 7.11
C ALA A 126 -7.65 31.67 7.81
N TYR A 127 -8.53 32.61 8.11
CA TYR A 127 -8.20 33.81 8.88
C TYR A 127 -8.48 33.55 10.36
N SER A 128 -7.51 33.83 11.22
CA SER A 128 -7.73 33.84 12.67
C SER A 128 -8.62 35.02 13.08
N HIS A 129 -9.13 35.00 14.32
CA HIS A 129 -9.89 36.13 14.90
C HIS A 129 -9.11 37.45 14.92
N THR A 130 -7.78 37.39 14.85
CA THR A 130 -6.89 38.56 14.78
C THR A 130 -6.65 39.05 13.34
N GLY A 131 -7.30 38.45 12.34
CA GLY A 131 -7.07 38.71 10.92
C GLY A 131 -5.79 38.10 10.36
N ARG A 132 -4.94 37.51 11.21
CA ARG A 132 -3.71 36.82 10.80
C ARG A 132 -4.01 35.44 10.20
N ILE A 133 -3.31 35.08 9.15
CA ILE A 133 -3.34 33.74 8.57
C ILE A 133 -2.27 32.91 9.28
N ILE A 134 -2.65 31.76 9.84
CA ILE A 134 -1.73 30.82 10.47
C ILE A 134 -1.87 29.49 9.73
N PRO A 135 -1.15 29.31 8.61
CA PRO A 135 -1.31 28.14 7.79
C PRO A 135 -0.65 26.92 8.45
N ALA A 136 -1.15 25.73 8.12
CA ALA A 136 -0.61 24.48 8.64
C ALA A 136 -0.91 23.31 7.71
N ILE A 137 -0.09 22.27 7.81
CA ILE A 137 -0.27 21.00 7.11
C ILE A 137 -0.81 20.00 8.13
N TRP A 138 -2.10 19.67 8.03
CA TRP A 138 -2.82 18.79 8.95
C TRP A 138 -2.91 17.38 8.41
N PHE A 139 -2.62 16.40 9.26
CA PHE A 139 -2.84 14.99 9.03
C PHE A 139 -3.86 14.50 10.04
N ARG A 140 -5.13 14.47 9.62
CA ARG A 140 -6.26 13.99 10.42
C ARG A 140 -6.41 12.50 10.13
N TYR A 141 -6.37 11.67 11.16
CA TYR A 141 -6.43 10.23 10.98
C TYR A 141 -7.59 9.61 11.77
N ASP A 142 -8.19 8.60 11.18
CA ASP A 142 -9.20 7.76 11.80
C ASP A 142 -8.93 6.29 11.44
N LEU A 143 -9.10 5.39 12.42
CA LEU A 143 -8.89 3.96 12.22
C LEU A 143 -10.17 3.31 11.72
N SER A 144 -10.02 2.40 10.78
CA SER A 144 -11.10 1.56 10.28
C SER A 144 -11.31 0.39 11.26
N PRO A 145 -12.57 0.00 11.54
CA PRO A 145 -12.86 -1.14 12.40
C PRO A 145 -12.53 -2.49 11.73
N ILE A 146 -12.27 -2.51 10.42
CA ILE A 146 -11.89 -3.71 9.67
C ILE A 146 -10.36 -3.90 9.66
N THR A 147 -9.91 -5.16 9.65
CA THR A 147 -8.49 -5.53 9.55
C THR A 147 -8.27 -6.44 8.36
N VAL A 148 -7.24 -6.16 7.57
CA VAL A 148 -6.82 -7.01 6.46
C VAL A 148 -5.75 -7.98 6.95
N LYS A 149 -5.99 -9.29 6.84
CA LYS A 149 -5.02 -10.33 7.24
C LYS A 149 -4.47 -11.07 6.03
N TYR A 150 -3.17 -10.93 5.77
CA TYR A 150 -2.44 -11.72 4.78
C TYR A 150 -1.78 -12.90 5.48
N THR A 151 -2.10 -14.13 5.07
CA THR A 151 -1.47 -15.35 5.58
C THR A 151 -0.71 -16.05 4.48
N GLU A 152 0.58 -16.27 4.68
CA GLU A 152 1.39 -17.02 3.74
C GLU A 152 1.18 -18.54 3.93
N ARG A 153 0.54 -19.19 2.96
CA ARG A 153 0.32 -20.65 2.99
C ARG A 153 1.27 -21.37 2.03
N ARG A 154 1.76 -22.55 2.45
CA ARG A 154 2.42 -23.49 1.55
C ARG A 154 1.38 -24.25 0.72
N GLN A 155 1.74 -24.56 -0.52
CA GLN A 155 0.94 -25.47 -1.33
C GLN A 155 0.99 -26.86 -0.68
N PRO A 156 -0.15 -27.53 -0.53
CA PRO A 156 -0.20 -28.84 0.11
C PRO A 156 0.32 -29.94 -0.83
N LEU A 157 0.94 -30.97 -0.25
CA LEU A 157 1.59 -32.07 -0.99
C LEU A 157 0.62 -32.85 -1.88
N TYR A 158 -0.66 -32.92 -1.53
CA TYR A 158 -1.65 -33.60 -2.38
C TYR A 158 -1.73 -32.96 -3.77
N ARG A 159 -1.50 -31.65 -3.90
CA ARG A 159 -1.55 -30.97 -5.19
C ARG A 159 -0.47 -31.50 -6.12
N PHE A 160 0.72 -31.76 -5.58
CA PHE A 160 1.82 -32.39 -6.31
C PHE A 160 1.46 -33.82 -6.75
N ILE A 161 0.91 -34.63 -5.84
CA ILE A 161 0.49 -36.01 -6.15
C ILE A 161 -0.58 -36.01 -7.24
N THR A 162 -1.60 -35.16 -7.14
CA THR A 162 -2.66 -35.06 -8.14
C THR A 162 -2.12 -34.64 -9.51
N THR A 163 -1.11 -33.77 -9.56
CA THR A 163 -0.46 -33.39 -10.82
C THR A 163 0.29 -34.57 -11.45
N ILE A 164 1.00 -35.37 -10.66
CA ILE A 164 1.66 -36.59 -11.16
C ILE A 164 0.63 -37.56 -11.74
N CYS A 165 -0.44 -37.84 -10.99
CA CYS A 165 -1.50 -38.73 -11.45
C CYS A 165 -2.15 -38.21 -12.75
N ALA A 166 -2.38 -36.90 -12.85
CA ALA A 166 -2.94 -36.28 -14.05
C ALA A 166 -2.02 -36.41 -15.27
N ILE A 167 -0.70 -36.23 -15.09
CA ILE A 167 0.28 -36.40 -16.17
C ILE A 167 0.31 -37.86 -16.62
N ILE A 168 0.45 -38.81 -15.70
CA ILE A 168 0.51 -40.24 -16.02
C ILE A 168 -0.80 -40.69 -16.69
N GLY A 169 -1.95 -40.44 -16.06
CA GLY A 169 -3.26 -40.80 -16.61
C GLY A 169 -3.51 -40.15 -17.98
N GLY A 170 -3.15 -38.87 -18.13
CA GLY A 170 -3.24 -38.16 -19.41
C GLY A 170 -2.40 -38.81 -20.50
N THR A 171 -1.15 -39.18 -20.21
CA THR A 171 -0.27 -39.83 -21.20
C THR A 171 -0.80 -41.19 -21.66
N PHE A 172 -1.30 -42.03 -20.74
CA PHE A 172 -1.88 -43.33 -21.09
C PHE A 172 -3.16 -43.19 -21.92
N THR A 173 -4.05 -42.26 -21.56
CA THR A 173 -5.28 -42.00 -22.32
C THR A 173 -4.96 -41.51 -23.73
N VAL A 174 -4.02 -40.57 -23.88
CA VAL A 174 -3.62 -40.05 -25.20
C VAL A 174 -2.97 -41.14 -26.05
N ALA A 175 -2.09 -41.96 -25.47
CA ALA A 175 -1.47 -43.09 -26.17
C ALA A 175 -2.52 -44.11 -26.65
N GLY A 176 -3.51 -44.45 -25.81
CA GLY A 176 -4.58 -45.38 -26.17
C GLY A 176 -5.49 -44.86 -27.29
N ILE A 177 -5.81 -43.57 -27.29
CA ILE A 177 -6.58 -42.92 -28.37
C ILE A 177 -5.78 -42.97 -29.69
N LEU A 178 -4.48 -42.61 -29.65
CA LEU A 178 -3.63 -42.64 -30.83
C LEU A 178 -3.52 -44.04 -31.43
N ASP A 179 -3.27 -45.05 -30.60
CA ASP A 179 -3.16 -46.44 -31.04
C ASP A 179 -4.48 -46.92 -31.67
N SER A 180 -5.62 -46.63 -31.02
CA SER A 180 -6.94 -46.96 -31.56
C SER A 180 -7.23 -46.28 -32.90
N CYS A 181 -6.84 -45.01 -33.05
CA CYS A 181 -6.98 -44.28 -34.31
C CYS A 181 -6.08 -44.88 -35.42
N ILE A 182 -4.82 -45.19 -35.12
CA ILE A 182 -3.87 -45.79 -36.07
C ILE A 182 -4.37 -47.17 -36.51
N PHE A 183 -4.78 -48.00 -35.56
CA PHE A 183 -5.30 -49.34 -35.85
C PHE A 183 -6.53 -49.27 -36.76
N THR A 184 -7.51 -48.44 -36.41
CA THR A 184 -8.73 -48.25 -37.20
C THR A 184 -8.42 -47.72 -38.60
N ALA A 185 -7.50 -46.75 -38.72
CA ALA A 185 -7.06 -46.22 -40.01
C ALA A 185 -6.36 -47.30 -40.86
N SER A 186 -5.53 -48.15 -40.24
CA SER A 186 -4.83 -49.24 -40.93
C SER A 186 -5.78 -50.32 -41.46
N GLU A 187 -6.78 -50.71 -40.66
CA GLU A 187 -7.86 -51.63 -41.04
C GLU A 187 -8.70 -51.06 -42.19
N ALA A 188 -9.08 -49.78 -42.10
CA ALA A 188 -9.81 -49.08 -43.16
C ALA A 188 -9.01 -49.03 -44.47
N TRP A 189 -7.71 -48.70 -44.39
CA TRP A 189 -6.82 -48.68 -45.56
C TRP A 189 -6.69 -50.07 -46.21
N LYS A 190 -6.57 -51.12 -45.38
CA LYS A 190 -6.52 -52.51 -45.86
C LYS A 190 -7.82 -52.91 -46.57
N LYS A 191 -8.98 -52.53 -46.02
CA LYS A 191 -10.29 -52.78 -46.64
C LYS A 191 -10.46 -52.03 -47.98
N ILE A 192 -9.94 -50.81 -48.08
CA ILE A 192 -9.90 -50.03 -49.33
C ILE A 192 -9.03 -50.72 -50.38
N GLN A 193 -7.83 -51.20 -50.01
CA GLN A 193 -6.94 -51.89 -50.95
C GLN A 193 -7.48 -53.24 -51.46
N LEU A 194 -8.26 -53.95 -50.64
CA LEU A 194 -8.88 -55.22 -51.02
C LEU A 194 -10.15 -55.07 -51.87
N GLY A 195 -10.54 -53.84 -52.23
CA GLY A 195 -11.69 -53.58 -53.11
C GLY A 195 -13.05 -53.95 -52.51
N LYS A 196 -13.14 -54.23 -51.21
CA LYS A 196 -14.36 -54.66 -50.50
C LYS A 196 -15.14 -53.50 -49.88
N MET A 197 -15.19 -52.36 -50.56
CA MET A 197 -16.13 -51.29 -50.21
C MET A 197 -17.34 -51.36 -51.15
N HIS A 198 -18.22 -52.30 -50.87
CA HIS A 198 -19.63 -52.25 -51.27
C HIS A 198 -20.47 -52.88 -50.15
#